data_AF-K1TCV4-F1
#
_entry.id   AF-K1TCV4-F1
#
_cell.length_a   1.000
_cell.length_b   1.000
_cell.length_c   1.000
_cell.angle_alpha   90.00
_cell.angle_beta   90.00
_cell.angle_gamma   90.00
#
_symmetry.space_group_name_H-M   'P 1'
#
loop_
_entity.id
_entity.type
_entity.pdbx_description
1 polymer ?
#
loop_
_entity_poly.entity_id
_entity_poly.type
_entity_poly.pdbx_seq_one_letter_code
_entity_poly.pdbx_strand_id
1 'polypeptide(L)' 'MDGKGEKMDYKLIRSNRKTVAIQLQKDGSVIVRAPKRLAVYRIEAFIKEKTELD' A
#
# COMPACT_ATOMS: atom_id res chain seq x y z
N MET A 1 10.09 -22.56 -2.32
CA MET A 1 8.79 -22.38 -3.02
C MET A 1 8.32 -21.00 -2.62
N ASP A 2 8.86 -19.98 -3.27
CA ASP A 2 8.72 -18.61 -2.82
C ASP A 2 7.71 -17.95 -3.74
N GLY A 3 6.44 -18.05 -3.32
CA GLY A 3 5.31 -17.40 -3.96
C GLY A 3 5.57 -15.90 -4.07
N LYS A 4 6.03 -15.49 -5.25
CA LYS A 4 6.24 -14.11 -5.64
C LYS A 4 4.86 -13.50 -5.83
N GLY A 5 4.21 -13.13 -4.72
CA GLY A 5 2.96 -12.38 -4.75
C GLY A 5 3.14 -11.19 -5.66
N GLU A 6 2.20 -11.00 -6.59
CA GLU A 6 2.20 -9.91 -7.55
C GLU A 6 2.40 -8.59 -6.80
N LYS A 7 3.59 -8.01 -6.93
CA LYS A 7 3.88 -6.71 -6.34
C LYS A 7 3.17 -5.68 -7.20
N MET A 8 2.06 -5.16 -6.70
CA MET A 8 1.53 -3.89 -7.23
C MET A 8 2.62 -2.83 -7.16
N ASP A 9 2.82 -2.12 -8.26
CA ASP A 9 3.80 -1.04 -8.33
C ASP A 9 3.21 0.20 -7.64
N TYR A 10 3.66 0.46 -6.40
CA TYR A 10 3.25 1.63 -5.65
C TYR A 10 4.40 2.23 -4.86
N LYS A 11 4.34 3.56 -4.67
CA LYS A 11 5.31 4.29 -3.87
C LYS A 11 4.87 4.33 -2.41
N LEU A 12 5.60 3.63 -1.54
CA LEU A 12 5.37 3.67 -0.09
C LEU A 12 6.04 4.90 0.54
N ILE A 13 5.24 5.81 1.09
CA ILE A 13 5.70 6.96 1.88
C ILE A 13 5.34 6.74 3.35
N ARG A 14 6.35 6.57 4.21
CA ARG A 14 6.14 6.53 5.66
C ARG A 14 6.05 7.95 6.23
N SER A 15 5.04 8.20 7.05
CA SER A 15 4.75 9.53 7.61
C SER A 15 4.24 9.41 9.05
N ASN A 16 4.04 10.55 9.71
CA ASN A 16 3.49 10.61 11.08
C ASN A 16 1.96 10.44 11.15
N ARG A 17 1.35 9.91 10.07
CA ARG A 17 -0.08 9.61 10.02
C ARG A 17 -0.42 8.43 10.94
N LYS A 18 -1.65 8.43 11.47
CA LYS A 18 -2.20 7.32 12.26
C LYS A 18 -2.87 6.22 11.42
N THR A 19 -3.12 6.48 10.14
CA THR A 19 -3.86 5.60 9.23
C THR A 19 -3.07 5.34 7.93
N VAL A 20 -3.39 4.23 7.26
CA VAL A 20 -2.93 3.94 5.89
C VAL A 20 -3.86 4.63 4.90
N ALA A 21 -3.30 5.23 3.85
CA ALA A 21 -4.06 5.86 2.79
C ALA A 21 -3.46 5.52 1.43
N ILE A 22 -4.33 5.19 0.47
CA ILE A 22 -3.97 5.02 -0.94
C ILE A 22 -4.29 6.33 -1.65
N GLN A 23 -3.35 6.85 -2.43
CA GLN A 23 -3.51 8.08 -3.21
C GLN A 23 -3.20 7.79 -4.67
N LEU A 24 -4.14 8.11 -5.54
CA LEU A 24 -3.93 8.12 -6.97
C LEU A 24 -3.43 9.52 -7.38
N GLN A 25 -2.34 9.55 -8.15
CA GLN A 25 -1.82 10.77 -8.74
C GLN A 25 -2.45 10.98 -10.13
N LYS A 26 -2.34 12.21 -10.64
CA LYS A 26 -2.89 12.58 -11.95
C LYS A 26 -2.25 11.83 -13.13
N ASP A 27 -1.02 11.36 -12.95
CA ASP A 27 -0.27 10.53 -13.91
C ASP A 27 -0.63 9.04 -13.84
N GLY A 28 -1.60 8.66 -12.99
CA GLY A 28 -1.98 7.28 -12.76
C GLY A 28 -1.06 6.54 -11.78
N SER A 29 -0.04 7.19 -11.22
CA SER A 29 0.82 6.57 -10.22
C SER A 29 0.12 6.41 -8.86
N VAL A 30 0.42 5.32 -8.16
CA VAL A 30 -0.15 5.02 -6.85
C VAL A 30 0.86 5.32 -5.75
N ILE A 31 0.44 6.13 -4.79
CA ILE A 31 1.21 6.43 -3.58
C ILE A 31 0.46 5.88 -2.37
N VAL A 32 1.12 5.03 -1.60
CA VAL A 32 0.62 4.53 -0.33
C VAL A 32 1.29 5.28 0.80
N ARG A 33 0.51 5.93 1.65
CA ARG A 33 1.02 6.60 2.86
C ARG A 33 0.71 5.74 4.08
N ALA A 34 1.73 5.44 4.87
CA ALA A 34 1.58 4.59 6.05
C ALA A 34 2.28 5.18 7.30
N PRO A 35 1.84 4.79 8.51
CA PRO A 35 2.55 5.12 9.75
C PRO A 35 3.98 4.55 9.77
N LYS A 36 4.92 5.26 10.40
CA LYS A 36 6.34 4.84 10.46
C LYS A 36 6.57 3.46 11.08
N ARG A 37 5.75 3.08 12.07
CA ARG A 37 5.90 1.84 12.86
C ARG A 37 4.97 0.71 12.40
N LEU A 38 4.20 0.91 11.33
CA LEU A 38 3.30 -0.13 10.83
C LEU A 38 4.10 -1.16 10.02
N ALA A 39 3.89 -2.43 10.32
CA ALA A 39 4.52 -3.54 9.61
C ALA A 39 4.03 -3.60 8.15
N VAL A 40 4.94 -3.98 7.25
CA VAL A 40 4.68 -4.00 5.80
C VAL A 40 3.52 -4.93 5.45
N TYR A 41 3.45 -6.11 6.06
CA TYR A 41 2.38 -7.08 5.81
C TYR A 41 0.96 -6.53 6.10
N ARG A 42 0.81 -5.62 7.07
CA ARG A 42 -0.49 -4.96 7.34
C ARG A 42 -0.83 -3.92 6.29
N ILE A 43 0.17 -3.27 5.71
CA ILE A 43 0.00 -2.33 4.62
C ILE A 43 -0.42 -3.10 3.36
N GLU A 44 0.26 -4.20 3.07
CA GLU A 44 -0.06 -5.08 1.94
C GLU A 44 -1.46 -5.68 2.08
N ALA A 45 -1.83 -6.18 3.28
CA ALA A 45 -3.18 -6.67 3.55
C ALA A 45 -4.26 -5.61 3.28
N PHE A 46 -4.03 -4.36 3.71
CA PHE A 46 -4.94 -3.25 3.45
C PHE A 46 -5.07 -2.91 1.96
N ILE A 47 -3.97 -2.94 1.21
CA ILE A 47 -3.98 -2.71 -0.24
C ILE A 47 -4.74 -3.85 -0.94
N LYS A 48 -4.48 -5.09 -0.55
CA LYS A 48 -5.12 -6.28 -1.11
C LYS A 48 -6.64 -6.24 -0.88
N GLU A 49 -7.07 -5.97 0.36
CA GLU A 49 -8.49 -5.80 0.72
C GLU A 49 -9.17 -4.74 -0.14
N LYS A 50 -8.50 -3.61 -0.42
CA LYS A 50 -9.05 -2.54 -1.25
C LYS A 50 -9.03 -2.83 -2.76
N THR A 51 -8.21 -3.76 -3.21
CA THR A 51 -8.05 -4.14 -4.63
C THR A 51 -8.95 -5.31 -5.00
N GLU A 52 -9.13 -6.29 -4.10
CA GLU A 52 -10.01 -7.47 -4.30
C GLU A 52 -11.51 -7.15 -4.18
N LEU A 53 -11.89 -5.87 -4.14
CA LEU A 53 -13.28 -5.41 -4.01
C LEU A 53 -13.98 -5.14 -5.37
N ASP A 54 -13.46 -5.72 -6.46
CA ASP A 54 -14.03 -5.61 -7.82
C ASP A 54 -14.65 -6.95 -8.28
#